data_AF-A0AAW3ERJ3-F1
#
_entry.id   AF-A0AAW3ERJ3-F1
#
_cell.length_a   1.000
_cell.length_b   1.000
_cell.length_c   1.000
_cell.angle_alpha   90.00
_cell.angle_beta   90.00
_cell.angle_gamma   90.00
#
_symmetry.space_group_name_H-M   'P 1'
#
loop_
_entity.id
_entity.type
_entity.pdbx_description
1 polymer ?
#
loop_
_entity_poly.entity_id
_entity_poly.type
_entity_poly.pdbx_seq_one_letter_code
_entity_poly.pdbx_strand_id
1 'polypeptide(L)'
;MNKRSKLAGLGRAASWLALAMIVSAAGVASAADAAGVASADNTAAQAPAEVPQAMPESAPPVAGTRPDVTTLTPDDGQGAAASSSPVAGEAQGNVAELMGMLREHRLTEMRTTYNGSYGASLLFYPPEMTYYVALFQDKHFWRVVKSQERPRAEMVYQNFADQTVQLSDIELRRTELAAQKTFLERVIGLSEDHAKRLQTDLDLARQQRSEIDARQQAAQDQARALEVEQRASRLQLRDLERQVQQLQQQNERGLSPAAK
;
A
#
# COMPACT_ATOMS: atom_id res chain seq x y z
N MET A 1 -2.25 51.13 43.29
CA MET A 1 -2.25 51.35 41.84
C MET A 1 -1.54 50.17 41.15
N ASN A 2 -2.33 49.24 40.59
CA ASN A 2 -2.09 48.45 39.38
C ASN A 2 -0.67 48.16 38.82
N LYS A 3 -0.34 46.85 38.72
CA LYS A 3 -0.24 46.03 37.47
C LYS A 3 1.07 45.21 37.27
N ARG A 4 0.92 43.89 37.40
CA ARG A 4 1.17 42.80 36.41
C ARG A 4 2.59 42.52 35.86
N SER A 5 3.15 41.41 36.36
CA SER A 5 3.44 40.12 35.67
C SER A 5 4.25 40.04 34.35
N LYS A 6 5.34 39.24 34.39
CA LYS A 6 5.77 38.17 33.43
C LYS A 6 6.99 37.45 34.04
N LEU A 7 6.95 36.19 34.50
CA LEU A 7 6.91 34.88 33.80
C LEU A 7 8.01 34.69 32.73
N ALA A 8 9.07 33.95 33.10
CA ALA A 8 9.90 33.14 32.22
C ALA A 8 10.26 31.85 32.98
N GLY A 9 9.87 30.72 32.40
CA GLY A 9 9.79 29.42 33.07
C GLY A 9 11.08 28.61 33.05
N LEU A 10 11.34 27.97 34.18
CA LEU A 10 12.07 26.70 34.29
C LEU A 10 11.07 25.56 34.07
N GLY A 11 11.35 24.63 33.16
CA GLY A 11 10.51 23.46 32.92
C GLY A 11 11.33 22.27 32.47
N ARG A 12 11.61 21.37 33.41
CA ARG A 12 12.22 20.04 33.23
C ARG A 12 11.16 19.09 32.65
N ALA A 13 11.55 18.20 31.75
CA ALA A 13 10.84 16.95 31.45
C ALA A 13 11.89 15.93 30.95
N ALA A 14 12.30 14.95 31.76
CA ALA A 14 11.61 13.72 32.15
C ALA A 14 11.85 12.57 31.15
N SER A 15 12.83 11.76 31.53
CA SER A 15 13.22 10.44 31.05
C SER A 15 12.07 9.42 31.15
N TRP A 16 11.93 8.51 30.18
CA TRP A 16 11.34 7.19 30.41
C TRP A 16 12.13 6.11 29.64
N LEU A 17 12.56 5.13 30.43
CA LEU A 17 13.31 3.93 30.07
C LEU A 17 12.44 2.88 29.38
N ALA A 18 13.14 2.00 28.67
CA ALA A 18 12.71 0.76 28.06
C ALA A 18 12.04 -0.25 29.03
N LEU A 19 11.25 -1.17 28.46
CA LEU A 19 11.10 -2.51 29.02
C LEU A 19 10.87 -3.55 27.91
N ALA A 20 11.78 -4.52 27.85
CA ALA A 20 11.65 -5.77 27.12
C ALA A 20 10.93 -6.81 27.99
N MET A 21 10.18 -7.73 27.39
CA MET A 21 9.73 -8.97 28.05
C MET A 21 9.65 -10.10 27.03
N ILE A 22 10.49 -11.10 27.28
CA ILE A 22 10.56 -12.43 26.67
C ILE A 22 9.57 -13.32 27.43
N VAL A 23 8.77 -14.15 26.74
CA VAL A 23 8.28 -15.42 27.28
C VAL A 23 8.36 -16.49 26.20
N SER A 24 9.11 -17.55 26.52
CA SER A 24 9.16 -18.84 25.81
C SER A 24 8.17 -19.84 26.42
N ALA A 25 7.79 -20.83 25.61
CA ALA A 25 7.76 -22.27 25.91
C ALA A 25 6.43 -23.03 25.64
N ALA A 26 6.60 -24.18 24.97
CA ALA A 26 5.88 -25.46 25.04
C ALA A 26 4.35 -25.47 24.78
N GLY A 27 3.75 -26.25 23.88
CA GLY A 27 4.11 -27.56 23.34
C GLY A 27 3.47 -28.70 24.14
N VAL A 28 2.27 -29.17 23.77
CA VAL A 28 1.79 -30.57 23.95
C VAL A 28 0.72 -30.88 22.89
N ALA A 29 0.85 -32.08 22.29
CA ALA A 29 0.04 -32.68 21.25
C ALA A 29 -1.27 -33.33 21.74
N SER A 30 -2.21 -33.57 20.81
CA SER A 30 -3.05 -34.78 20.64
C SER A 30 -4.18 -34.45 19.64
N ALA A 31 -4.13 -34.91 18.38
CA ALA A 31 -4.59 -36.21 17.87
C ALA A 31 -6.10 -36.49 18.07
N ALA A 32 -6.86 -36.45 16.97
CA ALA A 32 -7.86 -37.47 16.60
C ALA A 32 -8.49 -37.17 15.23
N ASP A 33 -8.43 -38.17 14.37
CA ASP A 33 -8.94 -38.35 13.02
C ASP A 33 -10.42 -38.01 12.77
N ALA A 34 -10.71 -37.59 11.53
CA ALA A 34 -11.79 -38.18 10.75
C ALA A 34 -11.51 -38.05 9.24
N ALA A 35 -11.60 -39.20 8.56
CA ALA A 35 -11.23 -39.48 7.19
C ALA A 35 -12.16 -38.90 6.12
N GLY A 36 -11.66 -38.80 4.88
CA GLY A 36 -12.48 -38.43 3.71
C GLY A 36 -11.76 -38.40 2.36
N VAL A 37 -11.21 -39.55 1.93
CA VAL A 37 -11.12 -40.07 0.54
C VAL A 37 -10.60 -39.16 -0.59
N ALA A 38 -9.40 -39.48 -1.13
CA ALA A 38 -9.19 -39.94 -2.53
C ALA A 38 -7.71 -39.75 -2.96
N SER A 39 -7.08 -40.82 -3.43
CA SER A 39 -5.79 -40.77 -4.14
C SER A 39 -5.71 -41.91 -5.16
N ALA A 40 -4.84 -41.70 -6.15
CA ALA A 40 -4.49 -42.48 -7.35
C ALA A 40 -5.27 -42.06 -8.61
N ASP A 41 -4.67 -41.84 -9.78
CA ASP A 41 -3.28 -41.82 -10.26
C ASP A 41 -3.39 -41.14 -11.66
N ASN A 42 -2.69 -40.04 -11.94
CA ASN A 42 -1.39 -39.95 -12.62
C ASN A 42 -1.41 -39.97 -14.17
N THR A 43 -0.59 -39.06 -14.71
CA THR A 43 0.00 -39.00 -16.06
C THR A 43 -0.74 -38.24 -17.15
N ALA A 44 -0.29 -37.00 -17.44
CA ALA A 44 0.42 -36.68 -18.69
C ALA A 44 0.69 -35.17 -18.84
N ALA A 45 1.83 -34.88 -19.46
CA ALA A 45 2.18 -33.66 -20.22
C ALA A 45 2.92 -32.53 -19.49
N GLN A 46 4.15 -32.37 -19.98
CA GLN A 46 5.09 -31.27 -19.89
C GLN A 46 4.52 -29.83 -19.85
N ALA A 47 5.25 -29.00 -19.11
CA ALA A 47 5.43 -27.54 -19.13
C ALA A 47 5.38 -26.85 -20.54
N PRO A 48 5.23 -25.50 -20.63
CA PRO A 48 5.54 -24.52 -19.58
C PRO A 48 4.47 -23.46 -19.29
N ALA A 49 4.66 -22.83 -18.13
CA ALA A 49 3.94 -21.66 -17.66
C ALA A 49 3.90 -20.54 -18.72
N GLU A 50 2.68 -20.16 -19.11
CA GLU A 50 2.42 -18.86 -19.72
C GLU A 50 2.77 -17.77 -18.70
N VAL A 51 3.92 -17.14 -18.93
CA VAL A 51 4.26 -15.84 -18.38
C VAL A 51 3.17 -14.87 -18.86
N PRO A 52 2.43 -14.17 -17.99
CA PRO A 52 1.55 -13.10 -18.44
C PRO A 52 2.44 -12.10 -19.17
N GLN A 53 2.16 -11.88 -20.45
CA GLN A 53 2.84 -10.84 -21.23
C GLN A 53 2.59 -9.52 -20.51
N ALA A 54 3.62 -9.06 -19.81
CA ALA A 54 3.71 -7.71 -19.32
C ALA A 54 3.47 -6.79 -20.52
N MET A 55 2.47 -5.93 -20.38
CA MET A 55 2.37 -4.68 -21.12
C MET A 55 3.77 -4.06 -21.17
N PRO A 56 4.20 -3.39 -22.26
CA PRO A 56 5.47 -2.70 -22.24
C PRO A 56 5.41 -1.66 -21.13
N GLU A 57 5.96 -2.02 -19.97
CA GLU A 57 6.26 -1.14 -18.88
C GLU A 57 7.19 -0.12 -19.51
N SER A 58 6.65 1.08 -19.71
CA SER A 58 7.43 2.23 -20.13
C SER A 58 8.42 2.47 -18.99
N ALA A 59 9.55 1.77 -19.08
CA ALA A 59 10.64 1.88 -18.15
C ALA A 59 11.01 3.37 -18.11
N PRO A 60 11.14 3.97 -16.93
CA PRO A 60 11.58 5.36 -16.83
C PRO A 60 12.90 5.49 -17.60
N PRO A 61 13.07 6.54 -18.44
CA PRO A 61 14.26 6.65 -19.27
C PRO A 61 15.51 6.62 -18.39
N VAL A 62 16.36 5.63 -18.64
CA VAL A 62 17.68 5.53 -18.04
C VAL A 62 18.44 6.81 -18.39
N ALA A 63 19.04 7.47 -17.38
CA ALA A 63 19.82 8.68 -17.59
C ALA A 63 20.89 8.43 -18.68
N GLY A 64 20.74 9.07 -19.84
CA GLY A 64 21.65 8.94 -20.97
C GLY A 64 21.03 8.49 -22.30
N THR A 65 19.80 7.96 -22.33
CA THR A 65 19.09 7.73 -23.60
C THR A 65 18.44 9.03 -24.05
N ARG A 66 19.23 9.87 -24.72
CA ARG A 66 18.74 11.11 -25.34
C ARG A 66 17.72 10.72 -26.42
N PRO A 67 16.46 11.18 -26.36
CA PRO A 67 15.56 11.02 -27.49
C PRO A 67 16.17 11.75 -28.70
N ASP A 68 16.20 11.08 -29.84
CA ASP A 68 16.73 11.66 -31.07
C ASP A 68 15.85 12.86 -31.46
N VAL A 69 16.48 14.03 -31.61
CA VAL A 69 15.85 15.29 -32.04
C VAL A 69 15.18 15.12 -33.42
N THR A 70 15.55 14.12 -34.21
CA THR A 70 14.85 13.77 -35.46
C THR A 70 13.40 13.32 -35.26
N THR A 71 12.98 12.95 -34.04
CA THR A 71 11.60 12.49 -33.76
C THR A 71 10.63 13.62 -33.40
N LEU A 72 11.01 14.87 -33.64
CA LEU A 72 10.21 16.06 -33.36
C LEU A 72 9.18 16.30 -34.49
N THR A 73 7.92 16.56 -34.15
CA THR A 73 6.77 16.60 -35.07
C THR A 73 6.02 17.93 -34.90
N PRO A 74 5.47 18.56 -35.96
CA PRO A 74 4.64 19.75 -35.81
C PRO A 74 3.20 19.35 -35.45
N ASP A 75 2.50 20.20 -34.68
CA ASP A 75 1.04 20.11 -34.53
C ASP A 75 0.38 21.43 -34.93
N ASP A 76 -0.70 21.31 -35.68
CA ASP A 76 -1.62 22.36 -36.08
C ASP A 76 -2.62 22.62 -34.92
N GLY A 77 -2.09 23.06 -33.77
CA GLY A 77 -2.86 23.16 -32.52
C GLY A 77 -3.37 24.57 -32.22
N GLN A 78 -4.61 24.86 -32.65
CA GLN A 78 -5.39 26.00 -32.17
C GLN A 78 -5.59 25.95 -30.65
N GLY A 79 -4.99 26.90 -29.91
CA GLY A 79 -5.33 27.08 -28.50
C GLY A 79 -4.33 27.84 -27.62
N ALA A 80 -4.09 29.12 -27.89
CA ALA A 80 -3.78 30.13 -26.84
C ALA A 80 -3.87 31.54 -27.44
N ALA A 81 -4.54 32.45 -26.73
CA ALA A 81 -4.97 33.77 -27.19
C ALA A 81 -3.85 34.59 -27.86
N ALA A 82 -4.12 35.02 -29.09
CA ALA A 82 -3.25 35.84 -29.92
C ALA A 82 -3.05 37.23 -29.31
N SER A 83 -1.82 37.52 -28.88
CA SER A 83 -1.25 38.86 -29.00
C SER A 83 -0.44 38.88 -30.29
N SER A 84 -1.06 39.36 -31.37
CA SER A 84 -0.43 39.47 -32.69
C SER A 84 0.67 40.54 -32.65
N SER A 85 1.89 40.11 -32.34
CA SER A 85 3.12 40.88 -32.53
C SER A 85 3.80 40.39 -33.81
N PRO A 86 4.43 41.25 -34.63
CA PRO A 86 5.08 40.84 -35.90
C PRO A 86 6.14 39.72 -35.71
N VAL A 87 6.68 39.59 -34.50
CA VAL A 87 7.62 38.52 -34.09
C VAL A 87 7.00 37.12 -34.12
N ALA A 88 5.68 36.99 -33.93
CA ALA A 88 5.01 35.69 -33.92
C ALA A 88 4.93 35.05 -35.32
N GLY A 89 4.77 35.87 -36.37
CA GLY A 89 4.76 35.38 -37.76
C GLY A 89 6.14 34.89 -38.22
N GLU A 90 7.20 35.60 -37.85
CA GLU A 90 8.59 35.18 -38.11
C GLU A 90 8.96 33.93 -37.29
N ALA A 91 8.51 33.84 -36.05
CA ALA A 91 8.73 32.65 -35.20
C ALA A 91 8.10 31.41 -35.82
N GLN A 92 6.87 31.50 -36.36
CA GLN A 92 6.20 30.39 -37.01
C GLN A 92 6.90 29.95 -38.31
N GLY A 93 7.38 30.90 -39.11
CA GLY A 93 8.18 30.62 -40.31
C GLY A 93 9.51 29.93 -39.98
N ASN A 94 10.18 30.36 -38.91
CA ASN A 94 11.43 29.76 -38.44
C ASN A 94 11.24 28.32 -37.95
N VAL A 95 10.09 28.03 -37.31
CA VAL A 95 9.73 26.66 -36.90
C VAL A 95 9.56 25.75 -38.12
N ALA A 96 8.80 26.17 -39.13
CA ALA A 96 8.56 25.35 -40.32
C ALA A 96 9.87 25.03 -41.08
N GLU A 97 10.77 26.01 -41.19
CA GLU A 97 12.08 25.81 -41.80
C GLU A 97 12.95 24.85 -40.98
N LEU A 98 13.00 25.04 -39.66
CA LEU A 98 13.73 24.14 -38.76
C LEU A 98 13.28 22.69 -38.93
N MET A 99 11.96 22.47 -39.02
CA MET A 99 11.37 21.16 -39.21
C MET A 99 11.69 20.53 -40.57
N GLY A 100 11.82 21.33 -41.63
CA GLY A 100 12.33 20.86 -42.92
C GLY A 100 13.77 20.36 -42.78
N MET A 101 14.65 21.19 -42.22
CA MET A 101 16.07 20.86 -42.08
C MET A 101 16.33 19.70 -41.13
N LEU A 102 15.50 19.54 -40.09
CA LEU A 102 15.60 18.45 -39.13
C LEU A 102 15.22 17.10 -39.75
N ARG A 103 14.18 17.06 -40.60
CA ARG A 103 13.80 15.88 -41.39
C ARG A 103 14.85 15.50 -42.42
N GLU A 104 15.48 16.50 -43.02
CA GLU A 104 16.58 16.32 -43.98
C GLU A 104 17.92 16.02 -43.31
N HIS A 105 17.99 15.94 -41.96
CA HIS A 105 19.21 15.73 -41.18
C HIS A 105 20.35 16.73 -41.51
N ARG A 106 19.98 17.97 -41.85
CA ARG A 106 20.93 19.03 -42.25
C ARG A 106 21.52 19.81 -41.08
N LEU A 107 21.00 19.59 -39.87
CA LEU A 107 21.38 20.29 -38.66
C LEU A 107 22.30 19.42 -37.82
N THR A 108 23.35 20.03 -37.27
CA THR A 108 24.20 19.42 -36.25
C THR A 108 23.73 19.88 -34.88
N GLU A 109 23.34 18.94 -34.03
CA GLU A 109 22.94 19.24 -32.66
C GLU A 109 24.17 19.54 -31.81
N MET A 110 24.28 20.78 -31.33
CA MET A 110 25.39 21.19 -30.47
C MET A 110 25.09 20.91 -29.00
N ARG A 111 23.88 21.25 -28.54
CA ARG A 111 23.47 21.06 -27.15
C ARG A 111 21.96 21.01 -27.05
N THR A 112 21.44 20.12 -26.20
CA THR A 112 20.01 20.09 -25.86
C THR A 112 19.84 19.77 -24.38
N THR A 113 18.87 20.41 -23.76
CA THR A 113 18.46 20.21 -22.37
C THR A 113 16.99 19.84 -22.31
N TYR A 114 16.65 18.93 -21.41
CA TYR A 114 15.28 18.49 -21.15
C TYR A 114 14.97 18.70 -19.66
N ASN A 115 13.80 19.26 -19.36
CA ASN A 115 13.24 19.47 -18.04
C ASN A 115 11.75 19.10 -18.08
N GLY A 116 11.40 17.90 -17.61
CA GLY A 116 10.05 17.35 -17.79
C GLY A 116 9.69 17.23 -19.27
N SER A 117 8.50 17.68 -19.66
CA SER A 117 8.06 17.77 -21.06
C SER A 117 8.77 18.88 -21.86
N TYR A 118 9.41 19.85 -21.20
CA TYR A 118 10.01 21.01 -21.84
C TYR A 118 11.48 20.79 -22.20
N GLY A 119 11.95 21.44 -23.26
CA GLY A 119 13.36 21.41 -23.62
C GLY A 119 13.81 22.57 -24.49
N ALA A 120 15.13 22.71 -24.59
CA ALA A 120 15.79 23.72 -25.39
C ALA A 120 16.93 23.09 -26.18
N SER A 121 17.07 23.42 -27.46
CA SER A 121 18.12 22.91 -28.33
C SER A 121 18.87 24.04 -29.03
N LEU A 122 20.20 23.91 -29.10
CA LEU A 122 21.10 24.70 -29.94
C LEU A 122 21.56 23.80 -31.09
N LEU A 123 21.14 24.16 -32.28
CA LEU A 123 21.38 23.46 -33.53
C LEU A 123 22.23 24.35 -34.44
N PHE A 124 23.11 23.75 -35.23
CA PHE A 124 23.97 24.47 -36.15
C PHE A 124 23.76 23.96 -37.57
N TYR A 125 23.61 24.87 -38.51
CA TYR A 125 23.48 24.59 -39.93
C TYR A 125 24.78 25.00 -40.66
N PRO A 126 25.69 24.05 -40.96
CA PRO A 126 27.02 24.37 -41.47
C PRO A 126 27.06 25.13 -42.81
N PRO A 127 26.22 24.81 -43.82
CA PRO A 127 26.28 25.48 -45.11
C PRO A 127 26.04 27.00 -45.06
N GLU A 128 25.19 27.47 -44.15
CA GLU A 128 24.88 28.90 -43.98
C GLU A 128 25.47 29.50 -42.70
N MET A 129 26.31 28.74 -41.98
CA MET A 129 26.91 29.15 -40.70
C MET A 129 25.88 29.74 -39.72
N THR A 130 24.67 29.19 -39.72
CA THR A 130 23.53 29.73 -38.95
C THR A 130 23.20 28.81 -37.78
N TYR A 131 23.06 29.41 -36.61
CA TYR A 131 22.59 28.75 -35.40
C TYR A 131 21.08 28.88 -35.28
N TYR A 132 20.44 27.78 -34.93
CA TYR A 132 19.03 27.70 -34.62
C TYR A 132 18.89 27.35 -33.14
N VAL A 133 18.22 28.21 -32.38
CA VAL A 133 17.91 27.98 -30.98
C VAL A 133 16.42 27.73 -30.87
N ALA A 134 16.05 26.57 -30.37
CA ALA A 134 14.67 26.13 -30.33
C ALA A 134 14.25 25.83 -28.89
N LEU A 135 13.12 26.39 -28.46
CA LEU A 135 12.40 25.94 -27.28
C LEU A 135 11.37 24.92 -27.79
N PHE A 136 11.08 23.87 -27.02
CA PHE A 136 10.05 22.89 -27.38
C PHE A 136 9.38 22.29 -26.14
N GLN A 137 8.18 21.73 -26.34
CA GLN A 137 7.44 20.97 -25.33
C GLN A 137 6.89 19.70 -25.98
N ASP A 138 7.05 18.52 -25.35
CA ASP A 138 6.52 17.24 -25.85
C ASP A 138 6.84 17.00 -27.32
N LYS A 139 8.05 17.38 -27.72
CA LYS A 139 8.55 17.31 -29.10
C LYS A 139 8.01 18.35 -30.11
N HIS A 140 7.28 19.35 -29.64
CA HIS A 140 6.70 20.41 -30.46
C HIS A 140 7.47 21.72 -30.28
N PHE A 141 7.94 22.30 -31.38
CA PHE A 141 8.62 23.59 -31.38
C PHE A 141 7.63 24.76 -31.43
N TRP A 142 7.48 25.46 -30.32
CA TRP A 142 6.73 26.72 -30.22
C TRP A 142 7.55 27.99 -30.52
N ARG A 143 8.88 27.94 -30.46
CA ARG A 143 9.73 29.14 -30.62
C ARG A 143 11.12 28.78 -31.14
N VAL A 144 11.48 29.39 -32.27
CA VAL A 144 12.80 29.20 -32.89
C VAL A 144 13.41 30.56 -33.21
N VAL A 145 14.66 30.77 -32.78
CA VAL A 145 15.45 31.96 -33.04
C VAL A 145 16.67 31.59 -33.85
N LYS A 146 16.90 32.31 -34.94
CA LYS A 146 18.11 32.17 -35.76
C LYS A 146 19.14 33.22 -35.40
N SER A 147 20.41 32.86 -35.48
CA SER A 147 21.51 33.81 -35.39
C SER A 147 22.73 33.30 -36.13
N GLN A 148 23.42 34.17 -36.85
CA GLN A 148 24.75 33.86 -37.41
C GLN A 148 25.88 34.13 -36.39
N GLU A 149 25.56 34.82 -35.29
CA GLU A 149 26.50 35.13 -34.22
C GLU A 149 26.41 34.08 -33.11
N ARG A 150 27.49 33.31 -32.95
CA ARG A 150 27.58 32.29 -31.90
C ARG A 150 27.29 32.84 -30.49
N PRO A 151 27.84 34.00 -30.05
CA PRO A 151 27.55 34.51 -28.70
C PRO A 151 26.07 34.82 -28.46
N ARG A 152 25.38 35.33 -29.49
CA ARG A 152 23.95 35.62 -29.42
C ARG A 152 23.13 34.33 -29.34
N ALA A 153 23.44 33.33 -30.17
CA ALA A 153 22.77 32.04 -30.12
C ALA A 153 22.95 31.37 -28.75
N GLU A 154 24.16 31.40 -28.19
CA GLU A 154 24.46 30.87 -26.86
C GLU A 154 23.63 31.57 -25.78
N MET A 155 23.57 32.90 -25.78
CA MET A 155 22.77 33.67 -24.82
C MET A 155 21.28 33.34 -24.91
N VAL A 156 20.73 33.23 -26.12
CA VAL A 156 19.31 32.85 -26.32
C VAL A 156 19.07 31.43 -25.82
N TYR A 157 20.00 30.51 -26.07
CA TYR A 157 19.90 29.15 -25.57
C TYR A 157 19.85 29.13 -24.03
N GLN A 158 20.73 29.86 -23.35
CA GLN A 158 20.75 29.87 -21.88
C GLN A 158 19.43 30.41 -21.32
N ASN A 159 18.90 31.47 -21.92
CA ASN A 159 17.60 32.00 -21.55
C ASN A 159 16.47 30.97 -21.74
N PHE A 160 16.51 30.18 -22.82
CA PHE A 160 15.53 29.13 -23.07
C PHE A 160 15.70 27.99 -22.07
N ALA A 161 16.93 27.55 -21.79
CA ALA A 161 17.20 26.53 -20.79
C ALA A 161 16.66 26.95 -19.41
N ASP A 162 16.94 28.18 -18.96
CA ASP A 162 16.39 28.72 -17.72
C ASP A 162 14.85 28.78 -17.72
N GLN A 163 14.26 29.15 -18.86
CA GLN A 163 12.82 29.19 -19.02
C GLN A 163 12.20 27.77 -18.89
N THR A 164 12.84 26.74 -19.45
CA THR A 164 12.34 25.36 -19.33
C THR A 164 12.30 24.85 -17.89
N VAL A 165 13.24 25.28 -17.04
CA VAL A 165 13.22 24.94 -15.61
C VAL A 165 11.95 25.48 -14.96
N GLN A 166 11.64 26.76 -15.17
CA GLN A 166 10.46 27.40 -14.59
C GLN A 166 9.15 26.79 -15.08
N LEU A 167 9.06 26.47 -16.37
CA LEU A 167 7.88 25.84 -16.97
C LEU A 167 7.63 24.43 -16.43
N SER A 168 8.70 23.67 -16.23
CA SER A 168 8.63 22.28 -15.76
C SER A 168 8.31 22.13 -14.26
N ASP A 169 8.54 23.16 -13.44
CA ASP A 169 8.45 23.06 -11.98
C ASP A 169 7.09 22.54 -11.49
N ILE A 170 6.01 23.04 -12.08
CA ILE A 170 4.64 22.61 -11.73
C ILE A 170 4.39 21.15 -12.14
N GLU A 171 4.87 20.73 -13.31
CA GLU A 171 4.70 19.36 -13.81
C GLU A 171 5.49 18.36 -12.97
N LEU A 172 6.75 18.66 -12.67
CA LEU A 172 7.60 17.83 -11.84
C LEU A 172 7.02 17.69 -10.44
N ARG A 173 6.59 18.81 -9.85
CA ARG A 173 5.93 18.80 -8.53
C ARG A 173 4.61 18.04 -8.54
N ARG A 174 3.81 18.16 -9.59
CA ARG A 174 2.57 17.38 -9.74
C ARG A 174 2.86 15.89 -9.81
N THR A 175 3.87 15.49 -10.57
CA THR A 175 4.29 14.08 -10.70
C THR A 175 4.76 13.52 -9.36
N GLU A 176 5.56 14.28 -8.63
CA GLU A 176 6.02 13.91 -7.30
C GLU A 176 4.84 13.75 -6.31
N LEU A 177 3.93 14.74 -6.27
CA LEU A 177 2.76 14.68 -5.41
C LEU A 177 1.83 13.52 -5.77
N ALA A 178 1.67 13.20 -7.05
CA ALA A 178 0.89 12.04 -7.48
C ALA A 178 1.52 10.73 -6.99
N ALA A 179 2.84 10.59 -7.09
CA ALA A 179 3.55 9.42 -6.57
C ALA A 179 3.43 9.31 -5.04
N GLN A 180 3.58 10.41 -4.31
CA GLN A 180 3.40 10.45 -2.86
C GLN A 180 1.98 10.06 -2.45
N LYS A 181 0.97 10.53 -3.18
CA LYS A 181 -0.44 10.15 -2.96
C LYS A 181 -0.63 8.64 -3.14
N THR A 182 -0.19 8.07 -4.25
CA THR A 182 -0.34 6.63 -4.52
C THR A 182 0.40 5.78 -3.48
N PHE A 183 1.57 6.23 -3.03
CA PHE A 183 2.29 5.58 -1.93
C PHE A 183 1.47 5.58 -0.63
N LEU A 184 0.93 6.74 -0.25
CA LEU A 184 0.15 6.87 0.98
C LEU A 184 -1.16 6.05 0.93
N GLU A 185 -1.86 6.06 -0.20
CA GLU A 185 -3.06 5.23 -0.42
C GLU A 185 -2.76 3.74 -0.19
N ARG A 186 -1.60 3.25 -0.66
CA ARG A 186 -1.16 1.87 -0.41
C ARG A 186 -0.90 1.60 1.07
N VAL A 187 -0.24 2.52 1.77
CA VAL A 187 0.05 2.37 3.21
C VAL A 187 -1.24 2.39 4.03
N ILE A 188 -2.21 3.24 3.67
CA ILE A 188 -3.54 3.27 4.30
C ILE A 188 -4.23 1.92 4.10
N GLY A 189 -4.28 1.39 2.88
CA GLY A 189 -4.92 0.11 2.61
C GLY A 189 -4.32 -1.05 3.42
N LEU A 190 -2.99 -1.11 3.54
CA LEU A 190 -2.32 -2.10 4.39
C LEU A 190 -2.69 -1.96 5.87
N SER A 191 -2.81 -0.72 6.36
CA SER A 191 -3.22 -0.46 7.74
C SER A 191 -4.67 -0.84 7.99
N GLU A 192 -5.57 -0.58 7.05
CA GLU A 192 -6.98 -0.95 7.13
C GLU A 192 -7.16 -2.48 7.13
N ASP A 193 -6.43 -3.19 6.27
CA ASP A 193 -6.41 -4.66 6.24
C ASP A 193 -5.94 -5.24 7.58
N HIS A 194 -4.88 -4.66 8.15
CA HIS A 194 -4.39 -5.09 9.46
C HIS A 194 -5.41 -4.85 10.57
N ALA A 195 -6.04 -3.67 10.59
CA ALA A 195 -7.09 -3.36 11.56
C ALA A 195 -8.28 -4.32 11.45
N LYS A 196 -8.72 -4.65 10.23
CA LYS A 196 -9.82 -5.59 9.98
C LYS A 196 -9.51 -7.01 10.46
N ARG A 197 -8.27 -7.49 10.24
CA ARG A 197 -7.83 -8.80 10.74
C ARG A 197 -7.84 -8.82 12.27
N LEU A 198 -7.25 -7.80 12.91
CA LEU A 198 -7.23 -7.70 14.37
C LEU A 198 -8.64 -7.63 14.96
N GLN A 199 -9.56 -6.92 14.31
CA GLN A 199 -10.96 -6.87 14.74
C GLN A 199 -11.63 -8.25 14.66
N THR A 200 -11.40 -8.99 13.57
CA THR A 200 -11.92 -10.34 13.38
C THR A 200 -11.40 -11.29 14.47
N ASP A 201 -10.12 -11.22 14.78
CA ASP A 201 -9.49 -12.04 15.82
C ASP A 201 -10.06 -11.72 17.21
N LEU A 202 -10.28 -10.44 17.52
CA LEU A 202 -10.90 -10.01 18.78
C LEU A 202 -12.35 -10.47 18.91
N ASP A 203 -13.12 -10.41 17.83
CA ASP A 203 -14.51 -10.87 17.83
C ASP A 203 -14.59 -12.40 18.01
N LEU A 204 -13.70 -13.15 17.36
CA LEU A 204 -13.57 -14.59 17.58
C LEU A 204 -13.18 -14.92 19.03
N ALA A 205 -12.18 -14.22 19.59
CA ALA A 205 -11.75 -14.43 20.97
C ALA A 205 -12.88 -14.15 21.98
N ARG A 206 -13.69 -13.11 21.74
CA ARG A 206 -14.87 -12.79 22.56
C ARG A 206 -15.95 -13.87 22.47
N GLN A 207 -16.22 -14.38 21.27
CA GLN A 207 -17.17 -15.48 21.08
C GLN A 207 -16.70 -16.74 21.83
N GLN A 208 -15.45 -17.15 21.62
CA GLN A 208 -14.85 -18.30 22.31
C GLN A 208 -14.92 -18.14 23.83
N ARG A 209 -14.63 -16.94 24.35
CA ARG A 209 -14.73 -16.66 25.78
C ARG A 209 -16.16 -16.86 26.29
N SER A 210 -17.15 -16.31 25.59
CA SER A 210 -18.56 -16.42 25.98
C SER A 210 -19.05 -17.87 25.98
N GLU A 211 -18.59 -18.70 25.04
CA GLU A 211 -18.93 -20.12 25.01
C GLU A 211 -18.32 -20.88 26.20
N ILE A 212 -17.06 -20.59 26.55
CA ILE A 212 -16.39 -21.22 27.70
C ILE A 212 -17.12 -20.84 28.99
N ASP A 213 -17.45 -19.56 29.16
CA ASP A 213 -18.17 -19.07 30.34
C ASP A 213 -19.56 -19.73 30.43
N ALA A 214 -20.27 -19.89 29.30
CA ALA A 214 -21.56 -20.59 29.25
C ALA A 214 -21.45 -22.09 29.58
N ARG A 215 -20.44 -22.80 29.03
CA ARG A 215 -20.18 -24.22 29.36
C ARG A 215 -19.83 -24.39 30.83
N GLN A 216 -19.04 -23.47 31.39
CA GLN A 216 -18.67 -23.50 32.80
C GLN A 216 -19.87 -23.32 33.72
N GLN A 217 -20.78 -22.40 33.38
CA GLN A 217 -22.03 -22.20 34.13
C GLN A 217 -22.91 -23.46 34.05
N ALA A 218 -23.09 -24.01 32.85
CA ALA A 218 -23.87 -25.24 32.66
C ALA A 218 -23.30 -26.42 33.46
N ALA A 219 -21.97 -26.59 33.49
CA ALA A 219 -21.31 -27.62 34.28
C ALA A 219 -21.52 -27.45 35.79
N GLN A 220 -21.50 -26.21 36.29
CA GLN A 220 -21.79 -25.92 37.70
C GLN A 220 -23.24 -26.26 38.05
N ASP A 221 -24.19 -25.92 37.19
CA ASP A 221 -25.60 -26.21 37.40
C ASP A 221 -25.89 -27.72 37.35
N GLN A 222 -25.23 -28.45 36.43
CA GLN A 222 -25.27 -29.92 36.40
C GLN A 222 -24.70 -30.56 37.66
N ALA A 223 -23.55 -30.08 38.15
CA ALA A 223 -22.95 -30.58 39.38
C ALA A 223 -23.89 -30.40 40.59
N ARG A 224 -24.54 -29.23 40.71
CA ARG A 224 -25.54 -28.97 41.76
C ARG A 224 -26.74 -29.90 41.66
N ALA A 225 -27.24 -30.16 40.45
CA ALA A 225 -28.35 -31.09 40.24
C ALA A 225 -27.97 -32.52 40.68
N LEU A 226 -26.79 -33.00 40.28
CA LEU A 226 -26.27 -34.31 40.68
C LEU A 226 -26.06 -34.42 42.20
N GLU A 227 -25.60 -33.36 42.86
CA GLU A 227 -25.49 -33.35 44.33
C GLU A 227 -26.84 -33.50 45.02
N VAL A 228 -27.88 -32.83 44.51
CA VAL A 228 -29.25 -32.95 45.04
C VAL A 228 -29.77 -34.37 44.83
N GLU A 229 -29.60 -34.94 43.65
CA GLU A 229 -29.99 -36.31 43.34
C GLU A 229 -29.27 -37.33 44.24
N GLN A 230 -27.94 -37.20 44.38
CA GLN A 230 -27.16 -38.07 45.26
C GLN A 230 -27.66 -38.03 46.71
N ARG A 231 -28.00 -36.84 47.23
CA ARG A 231 -28.56 -36.70 48.59
C ARG A 231 -29.91 -37.41 48.70
N ALA A 232 -30.78 -37.27 47.70
CA ALA A 232 -32.07 -37.95 47.67
C ALA A 232 -31.91 -39.49 47.66
N SER A 233 -31.03 -40.04 46.81
CA SER A 233 -30.76 -41.48 46.76
C SER A 233 -30.16 -42.01 48.06
N ARG A 234 -29.27 -41.24 48.71
CA ARG A 234 -28.71 -41.63 50.02
C ARG A 234 -29.77 -41.69 51.12
N LEU A 235 -30.76 -40.79 51.10
CA LEU A 235 -31.88 -40.83 52.04
C LEU A 235 -32.75 -42.07 51.77
N GLN A 236 -33.06 -42.37 50.50
CA GLN A 236 -33.82 -43.56 50.12
C GLN A 236 -33.13 -44.86 50.57
N LEU A 237 -31.81 -44.96 50.41
CA LEU A 237 -31.04 -46.11 50.87
C LEU A 237 -31.19 -46.32 52.39
N ARG A 238 -31.05 -45.25 53.18
CA ARG A 238 -31.21 -45.29 54.65
C ARG A 238 -32.63 -45.68 55.06
N ASP A 239 -33.63 -45.27 54.32
CA ASP A 239 -35.03 -45.66 54.58
C ASP A 239 -35.26 -47.14 54.31
N LEU A 240 -34.72 -47.66 53.20
CA LEU A 240 -34.80 -49.06 52.83
C LEU A 240 -34.05 -49.95 53.83
N GLU A 241 -32.84 -49.57 54.24
CA GLU A 241 -32.06 -50.26 55.28
C GLU A 241 -32.85 -50.37 56.59
N ARG A 242 -33.52 -49.27 57.02
CA ARG A 242 -34.38 -49.28 58.21
C ARG A 242 -35.56 -50.23 58.07
N GLN A 243 -36.20 -50.29 56.90
CA GLN A 243 -37.29 -51.25 56.63
C GLN A 243 -36.81 -52.70 56.69
N VAL A 244 -35.65 -53.01 56.08
CA VAL A 244 -35.07 -54.36 56.11
C VAL A 244 -34.79 -54.80 57.54
N GLN A 245 -34.19 -53.94 58.37
CA GLN A 245 -33.94 -54.24 59.78
C GLN A 245 -35.24 -54.48 60.56
N GLN A 246 -36.28 -53.68 60.31
CA GLN A 246 -37.59 -53.88 60.94
C GLN A 246 -38.22 -55.23 60.55
N LEU A 247 -38.15 -55.60 59.27
CA LEU A 247 -38.65 -56.88 58.78
C LEU A 247 -37.87 -58.06 59.35
N GLN A 248 -36.54 -57.96 59.48
CA GLN A 248 -35.70 -58.96 60.12
C GLN A 248 -36.10 -59.17 61.58
N GLN A 249 -36.26 -58.08 62.35
CA GLN A 249 -36.70 -58.18 63.74
C GLN A 249 -38.10 -58.81 63.89
N GLN A 250 -39.02 -58.54 62.95
CA GLN A 250 -40.33 -59.18 62.94
C GLN A 250 -40.23 -60.68 62.63
N ASN A 251 -39.34 -61.06 61.71
CA ASN A 251 -39.09 -62.45 61.37
C ASN A 251 -38.46 -63.23 62.55
N GLU A 252 -37.46 -62.65 63.21
CA GLU A 252 -36.80 -63.24 64.40
C GLU A 252 -37.77 -63.40 65.58
N ARG A 253 -38.69 -62.45 65.80
CA ARG A 253 -39.75 -62.60 66.83
C ARG A 253 -40.77 -63.68 66.48
N GLY A 254 -41.04 -63.91 65.19
CA GLY A 254 -41.88 -65.02 64.71
C GLY A 254 -41.19 -66.39 64.77
N LEU A 255 -39.85 -66.41 64.76
CA LEU A 255 -38.99 -67.59 64.88
C LEU A 255 -38.48 -67.83 66.31
N SER A 256 -39.17 -67.32 67.34
CA SER A 256 -38.81 -67.66 68.71
C SER A 256 -38.93 -69.18 68.89
N PRO A 257 -37.81 -69.90 69.11
CA PRO A 257 -37.90 -71.33 69.31
C PRO A 257 -38.73 -71.56 70.56
N ALA A 258 -39.78 -72.36 70.42
CA ALA A 258 -40.45 -72.97 71.56
C ALA A 258 -39.42 -73.83 72.31
N ALA A 259 -38.65 -73.21 73.19
CA ALA A 259 -37.82 -73.89 74.17
C ALA A 259 -38.75 -74.35 75.29
N LYS A 260 -38.86 -75.67 75.38
CA LYS A 260 -39.49 -76.46 76.44
C LYS A 260 -39.19 -75.95 77.84
#